data_AF-A0AAW0X0B6-F1
#
_entry.id   AF-A0AAW0X0B6-F1
#
_cell.length_a   1.000
_cell.length_b   1.000
_cell.length_c   1.000
_cell.angle_alpha   90.00
_cell.angle_beta   90.00
_cell.angle_gamma   90.00
#
_symmetry.space_group_name_H-M   'P 1'
#
loop_
_entity.id
_entity.type
_entity.pdbx_description
1 polymer ?
#
loop_
_entity_poly.entity_id
_entity_poly.type
_entity_poly.pdbx_seq_one_letter_code
_entity_poly.pdbx_strand_id
1 'polypeptide(L)'
;TTMPPLMVRSKELFLRSAEYAVFTPVMRTHEGNKPEANHQYYSDEDTLFQFARLTQIHSRLLPYTRSLIQELSTAGTPVQRPLFLDFEEDAGSWDIMYQYLYGPDLLVAPVIHKGQETQTVYLPGGGSGWVYFWEVTEEAVVGPVTVTVPVPMGYPAVYYRKDSPWQPLFQEIAQEFGLATEGTSVL
;
A
#
# COMPACT_ATOMS: atom_id res chain seq x y z
N THR A 1 20.10 -37.38 -2.42
CA THR A 1 19.19 -36.32 -1.94
C THR A 1 19.13 -35.26 -3.02
N THR A 2 17.99 -35.07 -3.68
CA THR A 2 17.82 -34.03 -4.69
C THR A 2 17.90 -32.67 -4.00
N MET A 3 18.73 -31.75 -4.51
CA MET A 3 18.72 -30.37 -4.01
C MET A 3 17.30 -29.80 -4.15
N PRO A 4 16.81 -29.04 -3.15
CA PRO A 4 15.56 -28.32 -3.31
C PRO A 4 15.67 -27.39 -4.52
N PRO A 5 14.55 -27.14 -5.24
CA PRO A 5 14.56 -26.24 -6.37
C PRO A 5 15.09 -24.87 -5.95
N LEU A 6 15.88 -24.25 -6.83
CA LEU A 6 16.41 -22.92 -6.60
C LEU A 6 15.24 -21.96 -6.40
N MET A 7 15.13 -21.35 -5.22
CA MET A 7 14.19 -20.25 -5.00
C MET A 7 14.68 -19.03 -5.76
N VAL A 8 13.90 -18.61 -6.75
CA VAL A 8 14.14 -17.42 -7.57
C VAL A 8 13.00 -16.43 -7.40
N ARG A 9 13.31 -15.14 -7.49
CA ARG A 9 12.32 -14.06 -7.46
C ARG A 9 11.43 -14.16 -8.70
N SER A 10 10.12 -14.17 -8.51
CA SER A 10 9.14 -14.05 -9.58
C SER A 10 8.77 -12.59 -9.86
N LYS A 11 8.18 -12.33 -11.02
CA LYS A 11 7.54 -11.05 -11.36
C LYS A 11 6.53 -10.60 -10.31
N GLU A 12 5.65 -11.51 -9.92
CA GLU A 12 4.60 -11.26 -8.91
C GLU A 12 5.23 -10.82 -7.57
N LEU A 13 6.24 -11.55 -7.08
CA LEU A 13 6.92 -11.19 -5.84
C LEU A 13 7.58 -9.82 -5.95
N PHE A 14 8.20 -9.51 -7.09
CA PHE A 14 8.81 -8.20 -7.33
C PHE A 14 7.77 -7.07 -7.27
N LEU A 15 6.65 -7.22 -7.98
CA LEU A 15 5.61 -6.19 -8.05
C LEU A 15 4.85 -6.03 -6.73
N ARG A 16 4.50 -7.12 -6.03
CA ARG A 16 3.91 -7.03 -4.67
C ARG A 16 4.86 -6.38 -3.66
N SER A 17 6.16 -6.64 -3.78
CA SER A 17 7.17 -5.94 -2.96
C SER A 17 7.25 -4.45 -3.29
N ALA A 18 7.11 -4.10 -4.57
CA ALA A 18 7.08 -2.71 -5.00
C ALA A 18 5.81 -1.99 -4.53
N GLU A 19 4.63 -2.64 -4.58
CA GLU A 19 3.38 -2.13 -4.02
C GLU A 19 3.52 -1.79 -2.53
N TYR A 20 4.11 -2.68 -1.73
CA TYR A 20 4.46 -2.39 -0.34
C TYR A 20 5.39 -1.18 -0.23
N ALA A 21 6.44 -1.15 -1.04
CA ALA A 21 7.46 -0.11 -0.99
C ALA A 21 6.92 1.30 -1.33
N VAL A 22 5.84 1.41 -2.12
CA VAL A 22 5.17 2.70 -2.38
C VAL A 22 4.80 3.41 -1.08
N PHE A 23 4.34 2.66 -0.08
CA PHE A 23 3.91 3.15 1.23
C PHE A 23 4.97 2.92 2.30
N THR A 24 6.23 3.21 1.95
CA THR A 24 7.40 3.25 2.85
C THR A 24 8.13 4.58 2.65
N PRO A 25 9.06 4.98 3.54
CA PRO A 25 9.82 6.23 3.35
C PRO A 25 10.75 6.24 2.12
N VAL A 26 11.21 5.06 1.66
CA VAL A 26 12.19 4.95 0.58
C VAL A 26 11.91 3.70 -0.25
N MET A 27 11.65 3.88 -1.54
CA MET A 27 11.66 2.79 -2.51
C MET A 27 13.08 2.51 -3.02
N ARG A 28 13.53 1.27 -2.93
CA ARG A 28 14.84 0.85 -3.47
C ARG A 28 14.82 -0.59 -3.94
N THR A 29 15.30 -0.83 -5.16
CA THR A 29 15.48 -2.18 -5.71
C THR A 29 16.85 -2.76 -5.32
N HIS A 30 17.05 -4.05 -5.62
CA HIS A 30 18.35 -4.69 -5.56
C HIS A 30 18.34 -5.94 -6.45
N GLU A 31 19.40 -6.15 -7.22
CA GLU A 31 19.53 -7.35 -8.07
C GLU A 31 19.61 -8.67 -7.28
N GLY A 32 20.04 -8.61 -6.02
CA GLY A 32 20.29 -9.77 -5.17
C GLY A 32 21.67 -10.38 -5.41
N ASN A 33 21.86 -11.60 -4.91
CA ASN A 33 23.12 -12.33 -4.93
C ASN A 33 23.32 -13.19 -6.21
N LYS A 34 22.26 -13.39 -7.00
CA LYS A 34 22.30 -14.11 -8.29
C LYS A 34 21.45 -13.37 -9.33
N PRO A 35 21.88 -12.19 -9.80
CA PRO A 35 21.08 -11.31 -10.66
C PRO A 35 20.49 -12.01 -11.88
N GLU A 36 21.29 -12.85 -12.56
CA GLU A 36 20.95 -13.49 -13.84
C GLU A 36 19.89 -14.58 -13.71
N ALA A 37 19.71 -15.13 -12.51
CA ALA A 37 18.74 -16.18 -12.23
C ALA A 37 17.41 -15.64 -11.67
N ASN A 38 17.32 -14.33 -11.41
CA ASN A 38 16.20 -13.71 -10.70
C ASN A 38 15.51 -12.67 -11.56
N HIS A 39 14.19 -12.53 -11.39
CA HIS A 39 13.42 -11.45 -12.01
C HIS A 39 13.96 -10.08 -11.58
N GLN A 40 14.11 -9.17 -12.53
CA GLN A 40 14.52 -7.78 -12.30
C GLN A 40 13.47 -6.82 -12.85
N TYR A 41 13.46 -5.58 -12.37
CA TYR A 41 12.49 -4.61 -12.89
C TYR A 41 12.66 -4.31 -14.38
N TYR A 42 13.89 -4.50 -14.89
CA TYR A 42 14.27 -4.29 -16.29
C TYR A 42 14.24 -5.57 -17.13
N SER A 43 13.83 -6.73 -16.58
CA SER A 43 13.86 -7.99 -17.33
C SER A 43 12.66 -8.21 -18.26
N ASP A 44 11.58 -7.44 -18.10
CA ASP A 44 10.44 -7.42 -19.01
C ASP A 44 9.74 -6.05 -19.00
N GLU A 45 9.11 -5.71 -20.14
CA GLU A 45 8.50 -4.39 -20.36
C GLU A 45 7.30 -4.11 -19.45
N ASP A 46 6.45 -5.11 -19.19
CA ASP A 46 5.28 -4.90 -18.33
C ASP A 46 5.69 -4.68 -16.86
N THR A 47 6.71 -5.39 -16.34
CA THR A 47 7.25 -5.06 -15.00
C THR A 47 7.80 -3.65 -14.96
N LEU A 48 8.54 -3.22 -16.00
CA LEU A 48 9.09 -1.87 -16.06
C LEU A 48 7.96 -0.82 -16.06
N PHE A 49 6.89 -1.04 -16.83
CA PHE A 49 5.72 -0.16 -16.89
C PHE A 49 5.00 -0.08 -15.54
N GLN A 50 4.69 -1.23 -14.93
CA GLN A 50 4.04 -1.30 -13.62
C GLN A 50 4.90 -0.65 -12.53
N PHE A 51 6.20 -0.93 -12.54
CA PHE A 51 7.14 -0.33 -11.59
C PHE A 51 7.24 1.19 -11.78
N ALA A 52 7.27 1.68 -13.02
CA ALA A 52 7.24 3.12 -13.31
C ALA A 52 5.97 3.78 -12.75
N ARG A 53 4.78 3.17 -12.91
CA ARG A 53 3.53 3.65 -12.30
C ARG A 53 3.65 3.72 -10.77
N LEU A 54 4.15 2.66 -10.12
CA LEU A 54 4.32 2.62 -8.66
C LEU A 54 5.29 3.71 -8.16
N THR A 55 6.40 3.95 -8.86
CA THR A 55 7.35 5.01 -8.49
C THR A 55 6.75 6.42 -8.64
N GLN A 56 5.84 6.63 -9.60
CA GLN A 56 5.12 7.89 -9.73
C GLN A 56 4.17 8.11 -8.55
N ILE A 57 3.40 7.09 -8.14
CA ILE A 57 2.53 7.14 -6.96
C ILE A 57 3.34 7.48 -5.70
N HIS A 58 4.46 6.80 -5.49
CA HIS A 58 5.36 7.10 -4.37
C HIS A 58 5.90 8.53 -4.40
N SER A 59 6.23 9.04 -5.59
CA SER A 59 6.68 10.42 -5.77
C SER A 59 5.57 11.43 -5.46
N ARG A 60 4.31 11.14 -5.83
CA ARG A 60 3.15 11.97 -5.48
C ARG A 60 2.88 12.00 -3.98
N LEU A 61 3.16 10.91 -3.25
CA LEU A 61 3.05 10.83 -1.79
C LEU A 61 4.16 11.56 -1.03
N LEU A 62 5.16 12.14 -1.72
CA LEU A 62 6.30 12.79 -1.08
C LEU A 62 5.93 13.93 -0.11
N PRO A 63 4.94 14.81 -0.38
CA PRO A 63 4.51 15.82 0.58
C PRO A 63 4.02 15.22 1.90
N TYR A 64 3.20 14.16 1.84
CA TYR A 64 2.74 13.41 3.01
C TYR A 64 3.90 12.73 3.73
N THR A 65 4.75 12.02 2.99
CA THR A 65 5.91 11.32 3.54
C THR A 65 6.85 12.27 4.29
N ARG A 66 7.04 13.49 3.77
CA ARG A 66 7.87 14.53 4.41
C ARG A 66 7.27 15.01 5.73
N SER A 67 5.95 15.16 5.84
CA SER A 67 5.33 15.51 7.12
C SER A 67 5.52 14.41 8.16
N LEU A 68 5.46 13.14 7.75
CA LEU A 68 5.72 12.01 8.66
C LEU A 68 7.19 11.94 9.11
N ILE A 69 8.14 12.21 8.21
CA ILE A 69 9.57 12.28 8.56
C ILE A 69 9.84 13.45 9.51
N GLN A 70 9.15 14.58 9.32
CA GLN A 70 9.25 15.71 10.24
C GLN A 70 8.73 15.34 11.64
N GLU A 71 7.57 14.67 11.72
CA GLU A 71 7.01 14.17 12.97
C GLU A 71 7.95 13.17 13.67
N LEU A 72 8.52 12.23 12.92
CA LEU A 72 9.54 11.30 13.41
C LEU A 72 10.73 12.05 14.04
N SER A 73 11.24 13.09 13.36
CA SER A 73 12.38 13.88 13.82
C SER A 73 12.09 14.64 15.12
N THR A 74 10.84 15.10 15.31
CA THR A 74 10.46 15.92 16.46
C THR A 74 9.92 15.13 17.65
N ALA A 75 9.18 14.05 17.40
CA ALA A 75 8.42 13.31 18.41
C ALA A 75 8.85 11.84 18.55
N GLY A 76 9.66 11.34 17.62
CA GLY A 76 10.08 9.93 17.61
C GLY A 76 9.01 8.96 17.10
N THR A 77 7.85 9.47 16.67
CA THR A 77 6.74 8.64 16.15
C THR A 77 7.14 7.99 14.83
N PRO A 78 7.05 6.65 14.69
CA PRO A 78 7.48 5.98 13.47
C PRO A 78 6.56 6.30 12.28
N VAL A 79 7.14 6.27 11.08
CA VAL A 79 6.38 6.49 9.83
C VAL A 79 5.44 5.33 9.54
N GLN A 80 5.88 4.09 9.79
CA GLN A 80 5.02 2.90 9.78
C GLN A 80 4.67 2.52 11.21
N ARG A 81 3.38 2.52 11.53
CA ARG A 81 2.86 2.36 12.89
C ARG A 81 2.03 1.08 12.98
N PRO A 82 2.11 0.33 14.09
CA PRO A 82 1.08 -0.66 14.37
C PRO A 82 -0.26 0.05 14.64
N LEU A 83 -1.38 -0.62 14.34
CA LEU A 83 -2.71 0.00 14.47
C LEU A 83 -2.99 0.47 15.91
N PHE A 84 -2.62 -0.33 16.92
CA PHE A 84 -2.88 0.00 18.32
C PHE A 84 -2.25 1.34 18.76
N LEU A 85 -1.22 1.85 18.06
CA LEU A 85 -0.59 3.12 18.41
C LEU A 85 -1.57 4.30 18.30
N ASP A 86 -2.48 4.26 17.32
CA ASP A 86 -3.47 5.30 17.07
C ASP A 86 -4.88 4.87 17.54
N PHE A 87 -5.05 3.60 17.94
CA PHE A 87 -6.32 2.97 18.30
C PHE A 87 -6.19 2.10 19.57
N GLU A 88 -5.68 2.67 20.65
CA GLU A 88 -5.38 1.95 21.90
C GLU A 88 -6.60 1.22 22.51
N GLU A 89 -7.77 1.84 22.46
CA GLU A 89 -9.04 1.32 23.00
C GLU A 89 -9.69 0.25 22.09
N ASP A 90 -9.18 0.09 20.85
CA ASP A 90 -9.68 -0.91 19.93
C ASP A 90 -8.92 -2.23 20.13
N ALA A 91 -9.52 -3.15 20.88
CA ALA A 91 -8.96 -4.48 21.15
C ALA A 91 -8.56 -5.22 19.86
N GLY A 92 -9.29 -5.04 18.75
CA GLY A 92 -8.96 -5.69 17.48
C GLY A 92 -7.64 -5.20 16.88
N SER A 93 -7.26 -3.95 17.14
CA SER A 93 -6.03 -3.34 16.62
C SER A 93 -4.74 -3.90 17.24
N TRP A 94 -4.82 -4.56 18.40
CA TRP A 94 -3.65 -5.13 19.09
C TRP A 94 -3.15 -6.44 18.47
N ASP A 95 -4.03 -7.21 17.83
CA ASP A 95 -3.70 -8.51 17.24
C ASP A 95 -3.27 -8.42 15.76
N ILE A 96 -3.32 -7.23 15.15
CA ILE A 96 -2.99 -7.03 13.73
C ILE A 96 -1.49 -6.87 13.51
N MET A 97 -0.89 -7.83 12.80
CA MET A 97 0.55 -7.86 12.51
C MET A 97 0.91 -7.50 11.05
N TYR A 98 0.01 -7.79 10.11
CA TYR A 98 0.28 -7.67 8.65
C TYR A 98 -0.47 -6.52 7.99
N GLN A 99 -0.93 -5.56 8.79
CA GLN A 99 -1.40 -4.26 8.36
C GLN A 99 -0.71 -3.21 9.21
N TYR A 100 -0.53 -2.03 8.65
CA TYR A 100 0.10 -0.91 9.35
C TYR A 100 -0.56 0.39 8.95
N LEU A 101 -0.40 1.41 9.79
CA LEU A 101 -0.69 2.78 9.41
C LEU A 101 0.58 3.41 8.83
N TYR A 102 0.47 4.01 7.66
CA TYR A 102 1.51 4.86 7.08
C TYR A 102 1.19 6.29 7.47
N GLY A 103 1.82 6.77 8.55
CA GLY A 103 1.34 7.94 9.28
C GLY A 103 -0.02 7.68 9.94
N PRO A 104 -0.74 8.73 10.38
CA PRO A 104 -2.04 8.55 11.00
C PRO A 104 -3.18 8.35 9.98
N ASP A 105 -2.97 8.70 8.71
CA ASP A 105 -4.06 8.89 7.74
C ASP A 105 -4.23 7.75 6.75
N LEU A 106 -3.20 6.95 6.48
CA LEU A 106 -3.25 5.83 5.55
C LEU A 106 -3.16 4.49 6.30
N LEU A 107 -4.05 3.56 5.99
CA LEU A 107 -3.97 2.16 6.41
C LEU A 107 -3.57 1.32 5.20
N VAL A 108 -2.55 0.49 5.36
CA VAL A 108 -1.98 -0.35 4.32
C VAL A 108 -2.00 -1.81 4.75
N ALA A 109 -2.54 -2.68 3.91
CA ALA A 109 -2.59 -4.13 4.08
C ALA A 109 -1.94 -4.82 2.88
N PRO A 110 -0.60 -5.03 2.89
CA PRO A 110 0.12 -5.61 1.76
C PRO A 110 -0.30 -7.04 1.44
N VAL A 111 -0.22 -7.42 0.16
CA VAL A 111 -0.39 -8.80 -0.27
C VAL A 111 0.91 -9.56 -0.08
N ILE A 112 0.91 -10.56 0.81
CA ILE A 112 2.13 -11.31 1.20
C ILE A 112 2.12 -12.78 0.76
N HIS A 113 1.04 -13.23 0.12
CA HIS A 113 0.92 -14.60 -0.39
C HIS A 113 0.79 -14.62 -1.92
N LYS A 114 1.45 -15.61 -2.53
CA LYS A 114 1.44 -15.84 -3.98
C LYS A 114 0.04 -16.23 -4.46
N GLY A 115 -0.39 -15.67 -5.59
CA GLY A 115 -1.65 -15.96 -6.25
C GLY A 115 -2.87 -15.35 -5.56
N GLN A 116 -2.65 -14.43 -4.62
CA GLN A 116 -3.73 -13.84 -3.85
C GLN A 116 -4.43 -12.73 -4.65
N GLU A 117 -5.74 -12.90 -4.83
CA GLU A 117 -6.61 -11.99 -5.61
C GLU A 117 -7.48 -11.08 -4.74
N THR A 118 -7.67 -11.44 -3.47
CA THR A 118 -8.41 -10.64 -2.49
C THR A 118 -7.60 -10.49 -1.21
N GLN A 119 -7.76 -9.37 -0.50
CA GLN A 119 -7.14 -9.15 0.80
C GLN A 119 -8.20 -8.82 1.86
N THR A 120 -8.06 -9.47 3.01
CA THR A 120 -8.87 -9.19 4.21
C THR A 120 -8.22 -8.07 4.99
N VAL A 121 -8.99 -7.03 5.31
CA VAL A 121 -8.50 -5.81 5.96
C VAL A 121 -9.37 -5.49 7.15
N TYR A 122 -8.75 -5.40 8.33
CA TYR A 122 -9.37 -4.83 9.52
C TYR A 122 -9.29 -3.30 9.48
N LEU A 123 -10.43 -2.62 9.56
CA LEU A 123 -10.56 -1.18 9.60
C LEU A 123 -10.97 -0.76 11.02
N PRO A 124 -10.08 -0.10 11.78
CA PRO A 124 -10.37 0.37 13.13
C PRO A 124 -11.53 1.38 13.19
N GLY A 125 -12.20 1.45 14.34
CA GLY A 125 -13.24 2.44 14.61
C GLY A 125 -12.70 3.80 15.09
N GLY A 126 -13.61 4.66 15.56
CA GLY A 126 -13.23 5.89 16.28
C GLY A 126 -13.10 7.17 15.44
N GLY A 127 -13.58 7.17 14.19
CA GLY A 127 -13.55 8.35 13.31
C GLY A 127 -14.66 8.35 12.26
N SER A 128 -14.52 9.22 11.25
CA SER A 128 -15.50 9.42 10.17
C SER A 128 -15.56 8.29 9.12
N GLY A 129 -14.77 7.22 9.32
CA GLY A 129 -14.66 6.08 8.43
C GLY A 129 -13.44 6.12 7.50
N TRP A 130 -13.28 5.06 6.73
CA TRP A 130 -12.16 4.80 5.84
C TRP A 130 -12.61 4.76 4.39
N VAL A 131 -11.93 5.50 3.52
CA VAL A 131 -12.19 5.53 2.08
C VAL A 131 -11.16 4.66 1.37
N TYR A 132 -11.61 3.83 0.43
CA TYR A 132 -10.70 2.98 -0.35
C TYR A 132 -9.86 3.85 -1.30
N PHE A 133 -8.53 3.68 -1.26
CA PHE A 133 -7.59 4.62 -1.87
C PHE A 133 -7.69 4.69 -3.40
N TRP A 134 -8.08 3.60 -4.07
CA TRP A 134 -8.04 3.50 -5.52
C TRP A 134 -9.34 3.94 -6.21
N GLU A 135 -10.31 4.44 -5.46
CA GLU A 135 -11.59 4.91 -5.99
C GLU A 135 -11.81 6.38 -5.64
N VAL A 136 -12.32 7.14 -6.61
CA VAL A 136 -12.72 8.53 -6.38
C VAL A 136 -14.14 8.52 -5.84
N THR A 137 -14.27 8.40 -4.52
CA THR A 137 -15.57 8.29 -3.84
C THR A 137 -15.59 9.06 -2.52
N GLU A 138 -16.80 9.43 -2.11
CA GLU A 138 -17.11 9.99 -0.79
C GLU A 138 -17.62 8.90 0.18
N GLU A 139 -17.81 7.68 -0.33
CA GLU A 139 -18.20 6.52 0.46
C GLU A 139 -17.07 6.11 1.39
N ALA A 140 -17.41 5.93 2.67
CA ALA A 140 -16.47 5.50 3.68
C ALA A 140 -17.07 4.35 4.48
N VAL A 141 -16.21 3.39 4.79
CA VAL A 141 -16.52 2.27 5.67
C VAL A 141 -16.25 2.69 7.10
N VAL A 142 -17.28 2.73 7.93
CA VAL A 142 -17.15 3.05 9.36
C VAL A 142 -16.76 1.78 10.11
N GLY A 143 -15.59 1.80 10.75
CA GLY A 143 -15.12 0.72 11.62
C GLY A 143 -15.73 0.76 13.04
N PRO A 144 -15.41 -0.22 13.91
CA PRO A 144 -14.50 -1.33 13.67
C PRO A 144 -15.15 -2.43 12.82
N VAL A 145 -14.52 -2.80 11.70
CA VAL A 145 -15.05 -3.83 10.80
C VAL A 145 -13.94 -4.49 9.98
N THR A 146 -14.13 -5.75 9.63
CA THR A 146 -13.27 -6.45 8.67
C THR A 146 -13.95 -6.47 7.30
N VAL A 147 -13.24 -6.02 6.28
CA VAL A 147 -13.69 -6.04 4.87
C VAL A 147 -12.79 -6.94 4.04
N THR A 148 -13.31 -7.43 2.91
CA THR A 148 -12.53 -8.17 1.92
C THR A 148 -12.59 -7.40 0.61
N VAL A 149 -11.43 -7.07 0.03
CA VAL A 149 -11.35 -6.30 -1.22
C VAL A 149 -10.53 -7.01 -2.28
N PRO A 150 -10.87 -6.83 -3.58
CA PRO A 150 -9.99 -7.22 -4.67
C PRO A 150 -8.63 -6.52 -4.54
N VAL A 151 -7.57 -7.24 -4.89
CA VAL A 151 -6.19 -6.71 -4.95
C VAL A 151 -5.56 -7.07 -6.28
N PRO A 152 -6.07 -6.58 -7.42
CA PRO A 152 -5.37 -6.76 -8.69
C PRO A 152 -3.94 -6.21 -8.61
N MET A 153 -3.05 -6.69 -9.48
CA MET A 153 -1.67 -6.21 -9.53
C MET A 153 -1.65 -4.69 -9.77
N GLY A 154 -0.89 -3.95 -8.96
CA GLY A 154 -0.80 -2.50 -8.96
C GLY A 154 -1.75 -1.78 -8.00
N TYR A 155 -2.65 -2.51 -7.32
CA TYR A 155 -3.69 -1.95 -6.44
C TYR A 155 -3.73 -2.72 -5.10
N PRO A 156 -2.72 -2.55 -4.23
CA PRO A 156 -2.71 -3.17 -2.90
C PRO A 156 -3.88 -2.65 -2.04
N ALA A 157 -4.29 -3.37 -1.01
CA ALA A 157 -5.39 -2.89 -0.17
C ALA A 157 -4.93 -1.71 0.70
N VAL A 158 -5.42 -0.51 0.36
CA VAL A 158 -5.05 0.76 1.00
C VAL A 158 -6.30 1.58 1.23
N TYR A 159 -6.37 2.22 2.39
CA TYR A 159 -7.46 3.11 2.78
C TYR A 159 -6.89 4.39 3.36
N TYR A 160 -7.62 5.50 3.20
CA TYR A 160 -7.33 6.73 3.92
C TYR A 160 -8.50 7.14 4.83
N ARG A 161 -8.21 7.85 5.92
CA ARG A 161 -9.26 8.40 6.80
C ARG A 161 -10.10 9.44 6.08
N LYS A 162 -11.43 9.34 6.16
CA LYS A 162 -12.36 10.27 5.50
C LYS A 162 -12.12 11.74 5.88
N ASP A 163 -11.77 12.00 7.14
CA ASP A 163 -11.52 13.33 7.70
C ASP A 163 -10.04 13.75 7.63
N SER A 164 -9.22 13.02 6.87
CA SER A 164 -7.81 13.37 6.72
C SER A 164 -7.65 14.75 6.05
N PRO A 165 -6.79 15.64 6.58
CA PRO A 165 -6.44 16.87 5.89
C PRO A 165 -5.69 16.62 4.56
N TRP A 166 -5.21 15.39 4.34
CA TRP A 166 -4.54 14.97 3.12
C TRP A 166 -5.48 14.35 2.08
N GLN A 167 -6.79 14.29 2.36
CA GLN A 167 -7.79 13.78 1.41
C GLN A 167 -7.63 14.35 -0.01
N PRO A 168 -7.41 15.67 -0.23
CA PRO A 168 -7.23 16.19 -1.59
C PRO A 168 -6.05 15.57 -2.34
N LEU A 169 -4.93 15.33 -1.65
CA LEU A 169 -3.76 14.67 -2.23
C LEU A 169 -4.06 13.21 -2.59
N PHE A 170 -4.75 12.48 -1.71
CA PHE A 170 -5.09 11.08 -1.96
C PHE A 170 -6.09 10.95 -3.12
N GLN A 171 -7.08 11.83 -3.19
CA GLN A 171 -8.04 11.89 -4.29
C GLN A 171 -7.37 12.26 -5.62
N GLU A 172 -6.40 13.18 -5.65
CA GLU A 172 -5.62 13.49 -6.85
C GLU A 172 -4.87 12.25 -7.37
N ILE A 173 -4.22 11.50 -6.47
CA ILE A 173 -3.53 10.25 -6.82
C ILE A 173 -4.53 9.20 -7.32
N ALA A 174 -5.70 9.07 -6.68
CA ALA A 174 -6.76 8.16 -7.11
C ALA A 174 -7.34 8.55 -8.48
N GLN A 175 -7.44 9.84 -8.79
CA GLN A 175 -7.87 10.30 -10.12
C GLN A 175 -6.84 9.98 -11.20
N GLU A 176 -5.55 10.12 -10.90
CA GLU A 176 -4.47 9.88 -11.86
C GLU A 176 -4.17 8.37 -12.05
N PHE A 177 -4.26 7.58 -10.98
CA PHE A 177 -3.79 6.19 -10.95
C PHE A 177 -4.82 5.16 -10.45
N GLY A 178 -6.01 5.58 -10.04
CA GLY A 178 -7.02 4.69 -9.46
C GLY A 178 -7.62 3.70 -10.46
N LEU A 179 -8.55 2.89 -9.95
CA LEU A 179 -9.35 2.00 -10.78
C LEU A 179 -10.22 2.85 -11.69
N ALA A 180 -10.30 2.48 -12.97
CA ALA A 180 -11.22 3.14 -13.89
C ALA A 180 -12.64 3.02 -13.33
N THR A 181 -13.25 4.16 -13.00
CA THR A 181 -14.69 4.22 -12.79
C THR A 181 -15.36 3.87 -14.10
N GLU A 182 -16.35 2.96 -14.07
CA GLU A 182 -17.19 2.70 -15.24
C GLU A 182 -17.72 4.05 -15.77
N GLY A 183 -17.16 4.54 -16.87
CA GLY A 183 -17.53 5.83 -17.45
C GLY A 183 -16.38 6.68 -18.03
N THR A 184 -15.12 6.44 -17.64
CA THR A 184 -14.02 7.26 -18.17
C THR A 184 -13.30 6.56 -19.33
N SER A 185 -13.95 6.59 -20.50
CA SER A 185 -13.29 6.31 -21.78
C SER A 185 -12.35 7.48 -22.08
N VAL A 186 -11.05 7.30 -21.87
CA VAL A 186 -10.05 8.23 -22.40
C VAL A 186 -9.77 7.80 -23.84
N LEU A 187 -10.16 8.67 -24.78
CA LEU A 187 -9.84 8.61 -26.21
C LEU A 187 -8.34 8.76 -26.47
#